data_AF-A0A552FDK8-F1
#
_entry.id   AF-A0A552FDK8-F1
#
_cell.length_a   1.000
_cell.length_b   1.000
_cell.length_c   1.000
_cell.angle_alpha   90.00
_cell.angle_beta   90.00
_cell.angle_gamma   90.00
#
_symmetry.space_group_name_H-M   'P 1'
#
loop_
_entity.id
_entity.type
_entity.pdbx_description
1 polymer ?
#
loop_
_entity_poly.entity_id
_entity_poly.type
_entity_poly.pdbx_seq_one_letter_code
_entity_poly.pdbx_strand_id
1 'polypeptide(L)'
;MYKDDILDLIKQSPLEIDTEIQITGRPPTMANSEFLTNKEQGDWAETIVFKAVNEYSGDYFAVKYGRSESIAAGDDGFANFYVEYQSELNAIGKRPDILIFKVRDFPDGSIDIENDQHIRQAVAAIEVRSSSFLADKYAAFMRDRQDRAIKKCDEIIQDIINTDLGDLLRRKNQTIYNLMSNATDDTFRELDFRCPSWSSTKELRNLTELLKNLKENIKILHKRDYLGITPKIEDVALVNRWIQKYDVKHFYLQVFFDKAYIISFKDILALVSNDNNDGNNFSIERDVKNQGKTTIKINVQIGKEVIGKIDMPEHKSARKELDRGRLLFYVTFEGGKGYLDNQIFLRDVINA
;
A
#
# COMPACT_ATOMS: atom_id res chain seq x y z
N MET A 1 -13.05 9.76 22.41
CA MET A 1 -13.82 9.28 21.23
C MET A 1 -12.83 8.86 20.15
N TYR A 2 -13.23 8.13 19.11
CA TYR A 2 -12.27 7.66 18.10
C TYR A 2 -11.56 8.84 17.42
N LYS A 3 -12.30 9.89 17.09
CA LYS A 3 -11.75 11.13 16.51
C LYS A 3 -10.70 11.82 17.39
N ASP A 4 -10.80 11.71 18.71
CA ASP A 4 -9.85 12.33 19.65
C ASP A 4 -8.51 11.58 19.62
N ASP A 5 -8.56 10.25 19.67
CA ASP A 5 -7.37 9.39 19.53
C ASP A 5 -6.64 9.66 18.21
N ILE A 6 -7.39 9.79 17.11
CA ILE A 6 -6.83 10.10 15.79
C ILE A 6 -6.18 11.47 15.77
N LEU A 7 -6.82 12.48 16.36
CA LEU A 7 -6.28 13.83 16.42
C LEU A 7 -4.98 13.87 17.23
N ASP A 8 -4.90 13.13 18.34
CA ASP A 8 -3.70 13.04 19.16
C ASP A 8 -2.56 12.32 18.43
N LEU A 9 -2.85 11.23 17.72
CA LEU A 9 -1.86 10.54 16.89
C LEU A 9 -1.34 11.41 15.75
N ILE A 10 -2.21 12.21 15.10
CA ILE A 10 -1.77 13.15 14.05
C ILE A 10 -0.81 14.20 14.62
N LYS A 11 -1.10 14.74 15.81
CA LYS A 11 -0.23 15.73 16.47
C LYS A 11 1.12 15.15 16.88
N GLN A 12 1.16 13.85 17.20
CA GLN A 12 2.40 13.14 17.59
C GLN A 12 3.19 12.63 16.39
N SER A 13 2.55 12.55 15.22
CA SER A 13 3.18 12.03 14.00
C SER A 13 4.37 12.89 13.58
N PRO A 14 5.51 12.28 13.21
CA PRO A 14 6.64 12.99 12.61
C PRO A 14 6.33 13.47 11.19
N LEU A 15 5.21 13.02 10.61
CA LEU A 15 4.73 13.48 9.32
C LEU A 15 4.03 14.83 9.51
N GLU A 16 4.48 15.86 8.80
CA GLU A 16 3.85 17.20 8.75
C GLU A 16 2.48 17.14 8.04
N ILE A 17 1.49 16.50 8.68
CA ILE A 17 0.12 16.36 8.16
C ILE A 17 -0.61 17.69 8.36
N ASP A 18 -0.84 18.42 7.28
CA ASP A 18 -1.65 19.64 7.29
C ASP A 18 -3.14 19.31 7.35
N THR A 19 -3.74 19.35 8.54
CA THR A 19 -5.18 19.08 8.74
C THR A 19 -6.10 20.15 8.13
N GLU A 20 -5.56 21.36 7.90
CA GLU A 20 -6.29 22.50 7.35
C GLU A 20 -6.17 22.59 5.82
N ILE A 21 -5.51 21.62 5.18
CA ILE A 21 -5.27 21.59 3.75
C ILE A 21 -6.54 21.87 2.94
N GLN A 22 -6.47 22.88 2.08
CA GLN A 22 -7.53 23.19 1.13
C GLN A 22 -7.16 22.68 -0.26
N ILE A 23 -8.00 21.81 -0.80
CA ILE A 23 -7.85 21.28 -2.14
C ILE A 23 -8.27 22.35 -3.13
N THR A 24 -7.30 22.79 -3.90
CA THR A 24 -7.47 23.75 -5.00
C THR A 24 -6.73 23.22 -6.22
N GLY A 25 -7.18 23.56 -7.43
CA GLY A 25 -6.54 23.10 -8.65
C GLY A 25 -7.46 23.18 -9.85
N ARG A 26 -6.89 23.19 -11.05
CA ARG A 26 -7.67 23.16 -12.28
C ARG A 26 -8.04 21.72 -12.64
N PRO A 27 -9.23 21.47 -13.20
CA PRO A 27 -9.61 20.14 -13.65
C PRO A 27 -8.62 19.64 -14.71
N PRO A 28 -8.17 18.38 -14.61
CA PRO A 28 -7.44 17.74 -15.69
C PRO A 28 -8.25 17.77 -17.00
N THR A 29 -7.57 17.92 -18.13
CA THR A 29 -8.23 18.09 -19.43
C THR A 29 -8.47 16.78 -20.19
N MET A 30 -7.67 15.74 -19.94
CA MET A 30 -7.81 14.45 -20.61
C MET A 30 -7.39 13.29 -19.70
N ALA A 31 -8.14 12.19 -19.77
CA ALA A 31 -7.75 10.90 -19.23
C ALA A 31 -6.82 10.14 -20.20
N ASN A 32 -6.09 9.16 -19.68
CA ASN A 32 -5.30 8.22 -20.47
C ASN A 32 -5.77 6.77 -20.22
N SER A 33 -5.35 5.85 -21.08
CA SER A 33 -5.75 4.43 -21.00
C SER A 33 -5.39 3.76 -19.67
N GLU A 34 -4.25 4.12 -19.10
CA GLU A 34 -3.79 3.58 -17.82
C GLU A 34 -4.68 4.05 -16.67
N PHE A 35 -5.06 5.33 -16.65
CA PHE A 35 -6.00 5.88 -15.67
C PHE A 35 -7.35 5.18 -15.75
N LEU A 36 -7.90 4.98 -16.95
CA LEU A 36 -9.16 4.28 -17.13
C LEU A 36 -9.07 2.83 -16.64
N THR A 37 -8.00 2.11 -17.00
CA THR A 37 -7.80 0.73 -16.53
C THR A 37 -7.66 0.65 -15.01
N ASN A 38 -6.93 1.58 -14.40
CA ASN A 38 -6.75 1.64 -12.95
C ASN A 38 -8.07 1.97 -12.23
N LYS A 39 -8.91 2.83 -12.82
CA LYS A 39 -10.26 3.11 -12.32
C LYS A 39 -11.12 1.85 -12.36
N GLU A 40 -11.19 1.18 -13.50
CA GLU A 40 -11.93 -0.09 -13.65
C GLU A 40 -11.46 -1.16 -12.66
N GLN A 41 -10.15 -1.26 -12.42
CA GLN A 41 -9.59 -2.16 -11.42
C GLN A 41 -10.01 -1.76 -9.99
N GLY A 42 -10.09 -0.45 -9.70
CA GLY A 42 -10.59 0.09 -8.44
C GLY A 42 -12.07 -0.26 -8.21
N ASP A 43 -12.92 0.03 -9.19
CA ASP A 43 -14.36 -0.22 -9.13
C ASP A 43 -14.66 -1.73 -8.99
N TRP A 44 -13.87 -2.56 -9.67
CA TRP A 44 -13.90 -4.02 -9.50
C TRP A 44 -13.53 -4.44 -8.07
N ALA A 45 -12.42 -3.94 -7.55
CA ALA A 45 -11.95 -4.25 -6.20
C ALA A 45 -13.00 -3.86 -5.13
N GLU A 46 -13.58 -2.67 -5.25
CA GLU A 46 -14.67 -2.23 -4.38
C GLU A 46 -15.87 -3.18 -4.46
N THR A 47 -16.25 -3.60 -5.67
CA THR A 47 -17.36 -4.54 -5.88
C THR A 47 -17.08 -5.91 -5.26
N ILE A 48 -15.85 -6.42 -5.32
CA ILE A 48 -15.44 -7.67 -4.66
C ILE A 48 -15.64 -7.57 -3.15
N VAL A 49 -15.15 -6.50 -2.53
CA VAL A 49 -15.27 -6.29 -1.07
C VAL A 49 -16.72 -6.11 -0.67
N PHE A 50 -17.47 -5.27 -1.39
CA PHE A 50 -18.89 -5.02 -1.13
C PHE A 50 -19.72 -6.30 -1.15
N LYS A 51 -19.54 -7.15 -2.17
CA LYS A 51 -20.22 -8.44 -2.25
C LYS A 51 -19.78 -9.38 -1.14
N ALA A 52 -18.48 -9.47 -0.87
CA ALA A 52 -17.96 -10.36 0.15
C ALA A 52 -18.50 -10.01 1.54
N VAL A 53 -18.59 -8.74 1.92
CA VAL A 53 -19.21 -8.36 3.20
C VAL A 53 -20.67 -8.78 3.24
N ASN A 54 -21.46 -8.42 2.22
CA ASN A 54 -22.91 -8.68 2.20
C ASN A 54 -23.27 -10.18 2.07
N GLU A 55 -22.37 -11.02 1.55
CA GLU A 55 -22.58 -12.46 1.44
C GLU A 55 -22.18 -13.22 2.72
N TYR A 56 -21.12 -12.79 3.41
CA TYR A 56 -20.51 -13.58 4.50
C TYR A 56 -20.82 -13.05 5.91
N SER A 57 -21.36 -11.84 6.04
CA SER A 57 -21.74 -11.25 7.34
C SER A 57 -23.26 -11.25 7.51
N GLY A 58 -23.77 -11.98 8.51
CA GLY A 58 -25.19 -12.02 8.84
C GLY A 58 -25.69 -10.83 9.67
N ASP A 59 -24.82 -10.27 10.53
CA ASP A 59 -25.19 -9.20 11.47
C ASP A 59 -24.84 -7.79 10.95
N TYR A 60 -24.08 -7.73 9.85
CA TYR A 60 -23.60 -6.49 9.24
C TYR A 60 -23.79 -6.51 7.73
N PHE A 61 -24.04 -5.34 7.16
CA PHE A 61 -24.13 -5.15 5.71
C PHE A 61 -23.30 -3.94 5.27
N ALA A 62 -22.84 -3.97 4.02
CA ALA A 62 -22.06 -2.93 3.39
C ALA A 62 -22.93 -2.05 2.49
N VAL A 63 -22.65 -0.76 2.48
CA VAL A 63 -23.25 0.25 1.59
C VAL A 63 -22.14 1.01 0.88
N LYS A 64 -22.29 1.23 -0.43
CA LYS A 64 -21.38 2.08 -1.21
C LYS A 64 -21.61 3.55 -0.83
N TYR A 65 -20.54 4.25 -0.52
CA TYR A 65 -20.57 5.64 -0.07
C TYR A 65 -19.65 6.55 -0.90
N GLY A 66 -18.62 5.97 -1.52
CA GLY A 66 -17.74 6.67 -2.45
C GLY A 66 -18.50 7.20 -3.67
N ARG A 67 -17.94 8.22 -4.33
CA ARG A 67 -18.53 8.77 -5.56
C ARG A 67 -18.44 7.73 -6.68
N SER A 68 -19.59 7.26 -7.16
CA SER A 68 -19.69 6.23 -8.18
C SER A 68 -19.77 6.76 -9.63
N GLU A 69 -19.41 8.02 -9.87
CA GLU A 69 -19.62 8.62 -11.19
C GLU A 69 -18.57 8.17 -12.23
N SER A 70 -19.06 7.76 -13.40
CA SER A 70 -18.24 7.26 -14.53
C SER A 70 -17.48 8.38 -15.25
N ILE A 71 -17.78 9.65 -14.96
CA ILE A 71 -17.19 10.82 -15.61
C ILE A 71 -15.68 10.87 -15.37
N ALA A 72 -14.92 11.09 -16.44
CA ALA A 72 -13.48 11.21 -16.43
C ALA A 72 -13.04 12.50 -17.15
N ALA A 73 -11.77 12.87 -16.97
CA ALA A 73 -11.21 14.04 -17.64
C ALA A 73 -11.35 13.93 -19.17
N GLY A 74 -11.99 14.93 -19.78
CA GLY A 74 -12.33 14.96 -21.20
C GLY A 74 -13.78 14.61 -21.52
N ASP A 75 -14.60 14.22 -20.52
CA ASP A 75 -16.05 14.07 -20.69
C ASP A 75 -16.79 15.39 -20.48
N ASP A 76 -17.94 15.52 -21.13
CA ASP A 76 -18.87 16.64 -20.90
C ASP A 76 -19.27 16.70 -19.42
N GLY A 77 -19.18 17.89 -18.82
CA GLY A 77 -19.52 18.12 -17.41
C GLY A 77 -18.41 17.83 -16.39
N PHE A 78 -17.27 17.24 -16.79
CA PHE A 78 -16.17 16.91 -15.86
C PHE A 78 -15.63 18.13 -15.09
N ALA A 79 -15.59 19.31 -15.71
CA ALA A 79 -15.09 20.52 -15.05
C ALA A 79 -15.96 20.93 -13.84
N ASN A 80 -17.30 20.87 -13.99
CA ASN A 80 -18.23 21.18 -12.90
C ASN A 80 -18.14 20.11 -11.81
N PHE A 81 -18.15 18.83 -12.22
CA PHE A 81 -17.95 17.70 -11.32
C PHE A 81 -16.69 17.84 -10.47
N TYR A 82 -15.58 18.25 -11.08
CA TYR A 82 -14.31 18.43 -10.40
C TYR A 82 -14.35 19.57 -9.36
N VAL A 83 -15.00 20.69 -9.67
CA VAL A 83 -15.17 21.82 -8.73
C VAL A 83 -16.06 21.43 -7.56
N GLU A 84 -17.16 20.72 -7.82
CA GLU A 84 -18.03 20.20 -6.77
C GLU A 84 -17.29 19.18 -5.89
N TYR A 85 -16.47 18.32 -6.49
CA TYR A 85 -15.63 17.38 -5.74
C TYR A 85 -14.64 18.08 -4.82
N GLN A 86 -13.93 19.11 -5.30
CA GLN A 86 -13.03 19.89 -4.46
C GLN A 86 -13.77 20.57 -3.31
N SER A 87 -14.95 21.12 -3.59
CA SER A 87 -15.81 21.76 -2.57
C SER A 87 -16.24 20.77 -1.50
N GLU A 88 -16.61 19.55 -1.89
CA GLU A 88 -16.93 18.46 -0.97
C GLU A 88 -15.72 18.04 -0.11
N LEU A 89 -14.55 17.83 -0.72
CA LEU A 89 -13.32 17.49 0.00
C LEU A 89 -12.95 18.56 1.05
N ASN A 90 -13.15 19.83 0.71
CA ASN A 90 -12.91 20.94 1.63
C ASN A 90 -13.95 21.00 2.76
N ALA A 91 -15.20 20.67 2.48
CA ALA A 91 -16.29 20.71 3.45
C ALA A 91 -16.29 19.53 4.43
N ILE A 92 -16.14 18.30 3.93
CA ILE A 92 -16.34 17.08 4.73
C ILE A 92 -15.16 16.13 4.70
N GLY A 93 -14.12 16.40 3.91
CA GLY A 93 -13.00 15.49 3.72
C GLY A 93 -13.29 14.41 2.67
N LYS A 94 -12.46 13.37 2.66
CA LYS A 94 -12.58 12.29 1.68
C LYS A 94 -13.60 11.25 2.13
N ARG A 95 -14.64 11.01 1.33
CA ARG A 95 -15.59 9.91 1.55
C ARG A 95 -14.88 8.55 1.38
N PRO A 96 -14.99 7.60 2.33
CA PRO A 96 -14.61 6.21 2.10
C PRO A 96 -15.48 5.57 1.01
N ASP A 97 -14.98 4.51 0.39
CA ASP A 97 -15.71 3.81 -0.66
C ASP A 97 -16.91 3.02 -0.11
N ILE A 98 -16.72 2.36 1.05
CA ILE A 98 -17.72 1.50 1.68
C ILE A 98 -17.94 1.89 3.14
N LEU A 99 -19.20 1.88 3.57
CA LEU A 99 -19.62 1.95 4.97
C LEU A 99 -20.23 0.62 5.40
N ILE A 100 -19.96 0.24 6.65
CA ILE A 100 -20.48 -0.99 7.26
C ILE A 100 -21.48 -0.62 8.35
N PHE A 101 -22.64 -1.26 8.34
CA PHE A 101 -23.72 -1.04 9.29
C PHE A 101 -24.16 -2.33 9.95
N LYS A 102 -24.78 -2.24 11.13
CA LYS A 102 -25.44 -3.37 11.77
C LYS A 102 -26.84 -3.52 11.19
N VAL A 103 -27.21 -4.75 10.83
CA VAL A 103 -28.55 -5.07 10.31
C VAL A 103 -29.65 -4.69 11.30
N ARG A 104 -29.42 -4.91 12.59
CA ARG A 104 -30.42 -4.60 13.64
C ARG A 104 -30.76 -3.11 13.77
N ASP A 105 -29.84 -2.22 13.38
CA ASP A 105 -30.03 -0.78 13.48
C ASP A 105 -30.77 -0.23 12.24
N PHE A 106 -30.73 -0.97 11.12
CA PHE A 106 -31.39 -0.67 9.84
C PHE A 106 -31.98 -1.94 9.23
N PRO A 107 -33.10 -2.45 9.77
CA PRO A 107 -33.64 -3.76 9.40
C PRO A 107 -34.16 -3.85 7.94
N ASP A 108 -34.47 -2.71 7.32
CA ASP A 108 -34.84 -2.62 5.90
C ASP A 108 -33.63 -2.37 4.98
N GLY A 109 -32.43 -2.22 5.55
CA GLY A 109 -31.19 -1.90 4.83
C GLY A 109 -31.18 -0.50 4.19
N SER A 110 -32.13 0.37 4.53
CA SER A 110 -32.26 1.68 3.91
C SER A 110 -31.34 2.71 4.58
N ILE A 111 -30.26 3.07 3.90
CA ILE A 111 -29.33 4.12 4.34
C ILE A 111 -29.42 5.30 3.38
N ASP A 112 -29.92 6.44 3.89
CA ASP A 112 -29.71 7.73 3.23
C ASP A 112 -28.26 8.18 3.42
N ILE A 113 -27.47 8.11 2.35
CA ILE A 113 -26.04 8.45 2.35
C ILE A 113 -25.77 9.96 2.41
N GLU A 114 -26.79 10.80 2.19
CA GLU A 114 -26.66 12.26 2.36
C GLU A 114 -27.10 12.71 3.77
N ASN A 115 -27.61 11.79 4.59
CA ASN A 115 -27.97 12.06 5.97
C ASN A 115 -26.80 11.81 6.94
N ASP A 116 -26.19 12.90 7.42
CA ASP A 116 -25.09 12.87 8.39
C ASP A 116 -25.37 12.00 9.64
N GLN A 117 -26.62 11.92 10.11
CA GLN A 117 -26.98 11.09 11.27
C GLN A 117 -26.86 9.60 10.94
N HIS A 118 -27.31 9.19 9.74
CA HIS A 118 -27.15 7.81 9.30
C HIS A 118 -25.67 7.46 9.15
N ILE A 119 -24.87 8.33 8.54
CA ILE A 119 -23.43 8.09 8.36
C ILE A 119 -22.72 7.84 9.71
N ARG A 120 -23.08 8.60 10.76
CA ARG A 120 -22.53 8.42 12.12
C ARG A 120 -22.85 7.07 12.75
N GLN A 121 -23.87 6.36 12.26
CA GLN A 121 -24.25 5.03 12.76
C GLN A 121 -23.44 3.90 12.13
N ALA A 122 -22.60 4.19 11.12
CA ALA A 122 -21.69 3.20 10.56
C ALA A 122 -20.69 2.71 11.63
N VAL A 123 -20.43 1.41 11.65
CA VAL A 123 -19.46 0.80 12.57
C VAL A 123 -18.04 0.89 12.05
N ALA A 124 -17.89 0.92 10.72
CA ALA A 124 -16.62 1.03 10.04
C ALA A 124 -16.78 1.69 8.67
N ALA A 125 -15.73 2.37 8.26
CA ALA A 125 -15.53 2.97 6.94
C ALA A 125 -14.31 2.32 6.28
N ILE A 126 -14.43 1.92 5.02
CA ILE A 126 -13.37 1.24 4.28
C ILE A 126 -13.07 2.02 2.99
N GLU A 127 -11.82 2.47 2.88
CA GLU A 127 -11.21 2.95 1.65
C GLU A 127 -10.56 1.76 0.94
N VAL A 128 -11.05 1.41 -0.24
CA VAL A 128 -10.57 0.30 -1.05
C VAL A 128 -9.50 0.78 -2.02
N ARG A 129 -8.35 0.08 -2.01
CA ARG A 129 -7.27 0.28 -2.97
C ARG A 129 -7.05 -1.00 -3.75
N SER A 130 -6.81 -0.89 -5.04
CA SER A 130 -6.55 -2.03 -5.91
C SER A 130 -5.06 -2.12 -6.27
N SER A 131 -4.59 -3.32 -6.56
CA SER A 131 -3.22 -3.62 -6.98
C SER A 131 -3.22 -4.67 -8.07
N SER A 132 -2.39 -4.46 -9.10
CA SER A 132 -2.29 -5.35 -10.25
C SER A 132 -1.45 -6.61 -9.99
N PHE A 133 -1.17 -6.92 -8.74
CA PHE A 133 -0.34 -8.05 -8.33
C PHE A 133 -1.16 -9.26 -7.91
N LEU A 134 -0.52 -10.43 -8.02
CA LEU A 134 -0.88 -11.64 -7.27
C LEU A 134 0.03 -11.68 -6.05
N ALA A 135 -0.55 -11.50 -4.87
CA ALA A 135 0.17 -11.39 -3.60
C ALA A 135 1.02 -12.64 -3.34
N ASP A 136 0.47 -13.84 -3.54
CA ASP A 136 1.18 -15.09 -3.24
C ASP A 136 2.33 -15.34 -4.21
N LYS A 137 2.13 -15.08 -5.50
CA LYS A 137 3.20 -15.23 -6.52
C LYS A 137 4.32 -14.23 -6.28
N TYR A 138 3.98 -12.98 -5.93
CA TYR A 138 4.98 -11.97 -5.61
C TYR A 138 5.78 -12.37 -4.37
N ALA A 139 5.11 -12.79 -3.29
CA ALA A 139 5.77 -13.22 -2.07
C ALA A 139 6.68 -14.44 -2.30
N ALA A 140 6.26 -15.40 -3.11
CA ALA A 140 7.09 -16.54 -3.50
C ALA A 140 8.34 -16.10 -4.30
N PHE A 141 8.16 -15.20 -5.27
CA PHE A 141 9.27 -14.66 -6.06
C PHE A 141 10.28 -13.90 -5.19
N MET A 142 9.81 -13.11 -4.23
CA MET A 142 10.69 -12.34 -3.34
C MET A 142 11.46 -13.24 -2.38
N ARG A 143 10.84 -14.30 -1.84
CA ARG A 143 11.53 -15.31 -1.02
C ARG A 143 12.64 -16.01 -1.80
N ASP A 144 12.35 -16.56 -2.99
CA ASP A 144 13.36 -17.22 -3.83
C ASP A 144 14.52 -16.26 -4.21
N ARG A 145 14.21 -14.98 -4.48
CA ARG A 145 15.24 -13.96 -4.72
C ARG A 145 16.14 -13.76 -3.50
N GLN A 146 15.58 -13.73 -2.30
CA GLN A 146 16.33 -13.57 -1.05
C GLN A 146 17.18 -14.79 -0.74
N ASP A 147 16.59 -15.99 -0.80
CA ASP A 147 17.29 -17.25 -0.54
C ASP A 147 18.50 -17.42 -1.45
N ARG A 148 18.37 -17.07 -2.74
CA ARG A 148 19.49 -17.10 -3.69
C ARG A 148 20.58 -16.08 -3.34
N ALA A 149 20.21 -14.89 -2.88
CA ALA A 149 21.17 -13.86 -2.49
C ALA A 149 21.90 -14.24 -1.19
N ILE A 150 21.18 -14.76 -0.19
CA ILE A 150 21.75 -15.28 1.07
C ILE A 150 22.74 -16.41 0.76
N LYS A 151 22.33 -17.41 -0.02
CA LYS A 151 23.21 -18.53 -0.39
C LYS A 151 24.49 -18.07 -1.08
N LYS A 152 24.39 -17.11 -2.00
CA LYS A 152 25.57 -16.52 -2.65
C LYS A 152 26.44 -15.72 -1.68
N CYS A 153 25.85 -15.01 -0.72
CA CYS A 153 26.61 -14.31 0.31
C CYS A 153 27.42 -15.30 1.15
N ASP A 154 26.80 -16.39 1.61
CA ASP A 154 27.49 -17.44 2.36
C ASP A 154 28.62 -18.07 1.53
N GLU A 155 28.33 -18.53 0.30
CA GLU A 155 29.34 -19.10 -0.61
C GLU A 155 30.57 -18.17 -0.75
N ILE A 156 30.36 -16.87 -1.01
CA ILE A 156 31.45 -15.90 -1.17
C ILE A 156 32.20 -15.68 0.16
N ILE A 157 31.50 -15.64 1.29
CA ILE A 157 32.15 -15.47 2.60
C ILE A 157 32.99 -16.69 2.94
N GLN A 158 32.52 -17.91 2.67
CA GLN A 158 33.31 -19.13 2.85
C GLN A 158 34.56 -19.11 1.96
N ASP A 159 34.44 -18.70 0.69
CA ASP A 159 35.56 -18.58 -0.25
C ASP A 159 36.62 -17.54 0.18
N ILE A 160 36.21 -16.54 0.95
CA ILE A 160 37.12 -15.54 1.53
C ILE A 160 37.71 -16.05 2.86
N ILE A 161 36.86 -16.35 3.84
CA ILE A 161 37.27 -16.55 5.24
C ILE A 161 38.03 -17.86 5.44
N ASN A 162 37.67 -18.93 4.72
CA ASN A 162 38.29 -20.25 4.88
C ASN A 162 39.50 -20.48 3.96
N THR A 163 40.00 -19.43 3.31
CA THR A 163 41.16 -19.49 2.42
C THR A 163 42.22 -18.46 2.83
N ASP A 164 43.38 -18.49 2.15
CA ASP A 164 44.45 -17.49 2.35
C ASP A 164 43.98 -16.04 2.11
N LEU A 165 42.83 -15.85 1.43
CA LEU A 165 42.21 -14.54 1.22
C LEU A 165 41.68 -13.95 2.54
N GLY A 166 41.30 -14.76 3.52
CA GLY A 166 40.81 -14.33 4.82
C GLY A 166 41.91 -13.63 5.60
N ASP A 167 43.09 -14.23 5.67
CA ASP A 167 44.29 -13.62 6.28
C ASP A 167 44.74 -12.37 5.52
N LEU A 168 44.62 -12.36 4.19
CA LEU A 168 44.88 -11.18 3.37
C LEU A 168 43.89 -10.05 3.68
N LEU A 169 42.59 -10.35 3.74
CA LEU A 169 41.54 -9.41 4.08
C LEU A 169 41.74 -8.86 5.49
N ARG A 170 42.03 -9.72 6.47
CA ARG A 170 42.32 -9.34 7.87
C ARG A 170 43.44 -8.30 7.94
N ARG A 171 44.54 -8.52 7.23
CA ARG A 171 45.67 -7.57 7.15
C ARG A 171 45.32 -6.27 6.43
N LYS A 172 44.50 -6.32 5.37
CA LYS A 172 44.16 -5.15 4.54
C LYS A 172 43.05 -4.28 5.15
N ASN A 173 42.08 -4.92 5.80
CA ASN A 173 40.94 -4.27 6.44
C ASN A 173 40.29 -5.21 7.47
N GLN A 174 40.73 -5.07 8.72
CA GLN A 174 40.21 -5.85 9.86
C GLN A 174 38.69 -5.66 10.07
N THR A 175 38.15 -4.46 9.80
CA THR A 175 36.73 -4.17 9.99
C THR A 175 35.87 -5.01 9.04
N ILE A 176 36.22 -5.07 7.75
CA ILE A 176 35.49 -5.88 6.78
C ILE A 176 35.61 -7.37 7.12
N TYR A 177 36.80 -7.82 7.54
CA TYR A 177 37.00 -9.20 7.99
C TYR A 177 36.09 -9.56 9.16
N ASN A 178 36.01 -8.71 10.19
CA ASN A 178 35.18 -8.94 11.37
C ASN A 178 33.68 -8.94 11.02
N LEU A 179 33.24 -8.04 10.13
CA LEU A 179 31.86 -8.01 9.64
C LEU A 179 31.48 -9.34 8.99
N MET A 180 32.34 -9.90 8.14
CA MET A 180 32.09 -11.16 7.45
C MET A 180 32.17 -12.37 8.39
N SER A 181 33.15 -12.39 9.29
CA SER A 181 33.37 -13.53 10.20
C SER A 181 32.25 -13.72 11.22
N ASN A 182 31.54 -12.65 11.55
CA ASN A 182 30.41 -12.67 12.48
C ASN A 182 29.05 -12.71 11.76
N ALA A 183 29.04 -12.68 10.43
CA ALA A 183 27.81 -12.68 9.68
C ALA A 183 27.17 -14.08 9.67
N THR A 184 25.86 -14.09 9.82
CA THR A 184 24.96 -15.23 9.65
C THR A 184 23.95 -14.92 8.55
N ASP A 185 23.22 -15.94 8.11
CA ASP A 185 22.14 -15.83 7.12
C ASP A 185 21.14 -14.72 7.47
N ASP A 186 20.83 -14.56 8.77
CA ASP A 186 19.89 -13.55 9.27
C ASP A 186 20.46 -12.12 9.28
N THR A 187 21.79 -11.98 9.37
CA THR A 187 22.44 -10.67 9.51
C THR A 187 23.00 -10.10 8.20
N PHE A 188 22.91 -10.85 7.08
CA PHE A 188 23.46 -10.37 5.80
C PHE A 188 22.82 -9.07 5.32
N ARG A 189 21.56 -8.82 5.68
CA ARG A 189 20.84 -7.58 5.36
C ARG A 189 21.32 -6.37 6.16
N GLU A 190 22.09 -6.59 7.23
CA GLU A 190 22.66 -5.54 8.07
C GLU A 190 24.09 -5.18 7.64
N LEU A 191 24.70 -6.00 6.76
CA LEU A 191 26.05 -5.76 6.30
C LEU A 191 26.10 -4.58 5.34
N ASP A 192 26.94 -3.60 5.65
CA ASP A 192 27.31 -2.58 4.68
C ASP A 192 28.80 -2.20 4.80
N PHE A 193 29.50 -2.20 3.66
CA PHE A 193 30.92 -1.82 3.61
C PHE A 193 31.29 -1.20 2.26
N ARG A 194 32.26 -0.28 2.25
CA ARG A 194 32.78 0.27 0.99
C ARG A 194 33.68 -0.75 0.30
N CYS A 195 33.36 -1.13 -0.94
CA CYS A 195 34.22 -2.02 -1.71
C CYS A 195 35.60 -1.38 -1.94
N PRO A 196 36.70 -2.06 -1.57
CA PRO A 196 38.04 -1.58 -1.85
C PRO A 196 38.37 -1.73 -3.35
N SER A 197 39.41 -1.02 -3.79
CA SER A 197 39.93 -1.06 -5.17
C SER A 197 41.32 -1.69 -5.25
N TRP A 198 41.60 -2.72 -4.44
CA TRP A 198 42.93 -3.33 -4.37
C TRP A 198 43.24 -4.16 -5.62
N SER A 199 44.38 -3.90 -6.25
CA SER A 199 44.70 -4.53 -7.55
C SER A 199 46.17 -4.89 -7.77
N SER A 200 47.03 -4.68 -6.77
CA SER A 200 48.49 -4.80 -6.93
C SER A 200 49.00 -6.25 -7.08
N THR A 201 48.24 -7.25 -6.64
CA THR A 201 48.56 -8.68 -6.83
C THR A 201 47.39 -9.44 -7.43
N LYS A 202 47.60 -10.70 -7.84
CA LYS A 202 46.51 -11.55 -8.35
C LYS A 202 45.49 -11.84 -7.25
N GLU A 203 45.97 -12.12 -6.05
CA GLU A 203 45.17 -12.42 -4.86
C GLU A 203 44.32 -11.20 -4.45
N LEU A 204 44.89 -9.99 -4.49
CA LEU A 204 44.14 -8.76 -4.19
C LEU A 204 43.08 -8.45 -5.24
N ARG A 205 43.33 -8.74 -6.52
CA ARG A 205 42.32 -8.61 -7.58
C ARG A 205 41.17 -9.60 -7.35
N ASN A 206 41.49 -10.86 -7.05
CA ASN A 206 40.49 -11.89 -6.73
C ASN A 206 39.65 -11.51 -5.50
N LEU A 207 40.30 -11.13 -4.39
CA LEU A 207 39.60 -10.68 -3.18
C LEU A 207 38.69 -9.48 -3.48
N THR A 208 39.16 -8.50 -4.25
CA THR A 208 38.34 -7.33 -4.63
C THR A 208 37.13 -7.71 -5.48
N GLU A 209 37.25 -8.70 -6.36
CA GLU A 209 36.15 -9.21 -7.16
C GLU A 209 35.11 -9.93 -6.30
N LEU A 210 35.54 -10.80 -5.38
CA LEU A 210 34.66 -11.46 -4.41
C LEU A 210 33.93 -10.44 -3.53
N LEU A 211 34.63 -9.42 -3.02
CA LEU A 211 34.02 -8.35 -2.23
C LEU A 211 32.97 -7.54 -3.02
N LYS A 212 33.21 -7.30 -4.31
CA LYS A 212 32.22 -6.66 -5.19
C LYS A 212 31.00 -7.55 -5.39
N ASN A 213 31.20 -8.83 -5.66
CA ASN A 213 30.11 -9.79 -5.84
C ASN A 213 29.27 -9.93 -4.56
N LEU A 214 29.91 -9.97 -3.38
CA LEU A 214 29.21 -9.97 -2.11
C LEU A 214 28.35 -8.71 -1.94
N LYS A 215 28.93 -7.53 -2.17
CA LYS A 215 28.23 -6.24 -2.11
C LYS A 215 27.01 -6.21 -3.04
N GLU A 216 27.10 -6.76 -4.24
CA GLU A 216 25.96 -6.82 -5.16
C GLU A 216 24.83 -7.74 -4.65
N ASN A 217 25.14 -8.87 -4.01
CA ASN A 217 24.12 -9.73 -3.40
C ASN A 217 23.49 -9.08 -2.14
N ILE A 218 24.29 -8.44 -1.30
CA ILE A 218 23.79 -7.63 -0.16
C ILE A 218 22.83 -6.54 -0.65
N LYS A 219 23.16 -5.84 -1.74
CA LYS A 219 22.25 -4.86 -2.35
C LYS A 219 20.91 -5.45 -2.78
N ILE A 220 20.84 -6.74 -3.13
CA ILE A 220 19.57 -7.42 -3.42
C ILE A 220 18.76 -7.56 -2.14
N LEU A 221 19.40 -7.90 -1.02
CA LEU A 221 18.77 -8.03 0.30
C LEU A 221 18.28 -6.69 0.86
N HIS A 222 18.96 -5.58 0.53
CA HIS A 222 18.52 -4.23 0.91
C HIS A 222 17.30 -3.73 0.11
N LYS A 223 16.99 -4.35 -1.03
CA LYS A 223 15.81 -3.95 -1.81
C LYS A 223 14.54 -4.45 -1.13
N ARG A 224 13.51 -3.62 -1.19
CA ARG A 224 12.15 -3.99 -0.75
C ARG A 224 11.71 -5.32 -1.38
N ASP A 225 11.06 -6.11 -0.55
CA ASP A 225 10.64 -7.50 -0.75
C ASP A 225 9.13 -7.71 -0.51
N TYR A 226 8.41 -6.64 -0.15
CA TYR A 226 6.98 -6.67 0.14
C TYR A 226 6.14 -5.80 -0.81
N LEU A 227 4.88 -6.20 -0.98
CA LEU A 227 3.81 -5.35 -1.50
C LEU A 227 3.29 -4.46 -0.38
N GLY A 228 2.72 -3.31 -0.72
CA GLY A 228 2.32 -2.35 0.30
C GLY A 228 0.98 -1.69 0.08
N ILE A 229 0.46 -1.18 1.18
CA ILE A 229 -0.69 -0.27 1.24
C ILE A 229 -0.12 1.15 1.21
N THR A 230 -0.59 1.98 0.28
CA THR A 230 0.07 3.26 -0.03
C THR A 230 -0.85 4.47 0.12
N PRO A 231 -1.21 4.88 1.36
CA PRO A 231 -1.92 6.14 1.56
C PRO A 231 -1.02 7.33 1.25
N LYS A 232 -1.60 8.35 0.62
CA LYS A 232 -0.93 9.63 0.38
C LYS A 232 -1.13 10.55 1.58
N ILE A 233 -0.13 11.37 1.92
CA ILE A 233 -0.24 12.28 3.08
C ILE A 233 -1.41 13.28 2.91
N GLU A 234 -1.65 13.77 1.69
CA GLU A 234 -2.82 14.61 1.40
C GLU A 234 -4.15 13.88 1.70
N ASP A 235 -4.23 12.58 1.36
CA ASP A 235 -5.41 11.76 1.61
C ASP A 235 -5.60 11.56 3.13
N VAL A 236 -4.51 11.39 3.89
CA VAL A 236 -4.54 11.23 5.36
C VAL A 236 -5.19 12.45 6.02
N ALA A 237 -4.85 13.67 5.60
CA ALA A 237 -5.46 14.89 6.11
C ALA A 237 -6.96 14.96 5.80
N LEU A 238 -7.36 14.60 4.57
CA LEU A 238 -8.76 14.59 4.14
C LEU A 238 -9.58 13.49 4.82
N VAL A 239 -8.99 12.32 5.07
CA VAL A 239 -9.61 11.24 5.84
C VAL A 239 -9.79 11.65 7.30
N ASN A 240 -8.79 12.32 7.90
CA ASN A 240 -8.95 12.89 9.24
C ASN A 240 -10.13 13.86 9.30
N ARG A 241 -10.27 14.79 8.34
CA ARG A 241 -11.41 15.72 8.28
C ARG A 241 -12.75 14.98 8.29
N TRP A 242 -12.86 13.90 7.53
CA TRP A 242 -14.06 13.06 7.52
C TRP A 242 -14.30 12.36 8.86
N ILE A 243 -13.26 11.80 9.49
CA ILE A 243 -13.33 11.20 10.83
C ILE A 243 -13.75 12.23 11.88
N GLN A 244 -13.21 13.44 11.85
CA GLN A 244 -13.60 14.50 12.79
C GLN A 244 -15.08 14.86 12.63
N LYS A 245 -15.59 14.82 11.39
CA LYS A 245 -17.00 15.07 11.10
C LYS A 245 -17.88 13.95 11.64
N TYR A 246 -17.60 12.68 11.37
CA TYR A 246 -18.55 11.57 11.60
C TYR A 246 -18.22 10.62 12.77
N ASP A 247 -16.99 10.66 13.32
CA ASP A 247 -16.50 9.79 14.42
C ASP A 247 -16.61 8.27 14.13
N VAL A 248 -16.40 7.87 12.89
CA VAL A 248 -16.46 6.46 12.44
C VAL A 248 -15.05 5.89 12.25
N LYS A 249 -14.82 4.66 12.71
CA LYS A 249 -13.56 3.93 12.52
C LYS A 249 -13.24 3.78 11.04
N HIS A 250 -12.01 4.07 10.64
CA HIS A 250 -11.64 4.13 9.23
C HIS A 250 -10.51 3.15 8.92
N PHE A 251 -10.57 2.51 7.76
CA PHE A 251 -9.66 1.45 7.36
C PHE A 251 -9.23 1.60 5.90
N TYR A 252 -8.00 1.22 5.60
CA TYR A 252 -7.52 1.03 4.23
C TYR A 252 -7.49 -0.46 3.94
N LEU A 253 -8.12 -0.87 2.84
CA LEU A 253 -8.17 -2.25 2.38
C LEU A 253 -7.50 -2.35 1.01
N GLN A 254 -6.38 -3.06 0.95
CA GLN A 254 -5.64 -3.31 -0.28
C GLN A 254 -6.06 -4.65 -0.88
N VAL A 255 -6.72 -4.58 -2.04
CA VAL A 255 -7.16 -5.72 -2.84
C VAL A 255 -6.10 -6.03 -3.90
N PHE A 256 -5.68 -7.29 -3.95
CA PHE A 256 -4.90 -7.92 -5.01
C PHE A 256 -5.81 -8.84 -5.82
N PHE A 257 -5.29 -9.44 -6.88
CA PHE A 257 -6.10 -10.35 -7.69
C PHE A 257 -6.40 -11.70 -7.03
N ASP A 258 -5.68 -12.05 -5.96
CA ASP A 258 -5.82 -13.31 -5.22
C ASP A 258 -6.20 -13.12 -3.74
N LYS A 259 -5.93 -11.96 -3.13
CA LYS A 259 -6.12 -11.71 -1.69
C LYS A 259 -6.46 -10.25 -1.37
N ALA A 260 -6.95 -9.97 -0.16
CA ALA A 260 -7.05 -8.60 0.36
C ALA A 260 -6.63 -8.48 1.82
N TYR A 261 -5.98 -7.36 2.13
CA TYR A 261 -5.45 -7.04 3.46
C TYR A 261 -5.98 -5.70 3.95
N ILE A 262 -6.31 -5.61 5.23
CA ILE A 262 -6.85 -4.40 5.85
C ILE A 262 -5.91 -3.87 6.94
N ILE A 263 -5.86 -2.55 7.11
CA ILE A 263 -5.19 -1.90 8.23
C ILE A 263 -6.04 -0.70 8.68
N SER A 264 -6.16 -0.49 10.00
CA SER A 264 -6.91 0.65 10.53
C SER A 264 -6.13 1.95 10.33
N PHE A 265 -6.83 3.06 10.13
CA PHE A 265 -6.21 4.38 10.04
C PHE A 265 -5.44 4.74 11.31
N LYS A 266 -5.96 4.31 12.48
CA LYS A 266 -5.28 4.42 13.77
C LYS A 266 -3.93 3.70 13.77
N ASP A 267 -3.89 2.45 13.29
CA ASP A 267 -2.65 1.67 13.22
C ASP A 267 -1.65 2.26 12.23
N ILE A 268 -2.12 2.82 11.10
CA ILE A 268 -1.24 3.55 10.18
C ILE A 268 -0.55 4.70 10.90
N LEU A 269 -1.30 5.54 11.62
CA LEU A 269 -0.74 6.69 12.34
C LEU A 269 0.19 6.25 13.48
N ALA A 270 -0.19 5.21 14.23
CA ALA A 270 0.66 4.66 15.29
C ALA A 270 1.96 4.07 14.73
N LEU A 271 1.90 3.40 13.57
CA LEU A 271 3.05 2.81 12.90
C LEU A 271 4.06 3.89 12.49
N VAL A 272 3.58 4.96 11.84
CA VAL A 272 4.45 6.04 11.35
C VAL A 272 4.95 6.97 12.46
N SER A 273 4.31 6.94 13.64
CA SER A 273 4.74 7.73 14.81
C SER A 273 5.89 7.08 15.59
N ASN A 274 6.32 5.87 15.22
CA ASN A 274 7.40 5.16 15.88
C ASN A 274 8.57 4.96 14.91
N ASP A 275 9.64 5.74 15.10
CA ASP A 275 10.82 5.76 14.22
C ASP A 275 11.52 4.39 14.10
N ASN A 276 11.35 3.48 15.07
CA ASN A 276 11.88 2.11 14.95
C ASN A 276 11.25 1.30 13.81
N ASN A 277 10.09 1.74 13.30
CA ASN A 277 9.40 1.11 12.19
C ASN A 277 9.84 1.63 10.81
N ASP A 278 10.58 2.76 10.74
CA ASP A 278 11.05 3.32 9.46
C ASP A 278 12.09 2.39 8.82
N GLY A 279 11.94 2.14 7.52
CA GLY A 279 12.78 1.21 6.75
C GLY A 279 12.49 -0.28 6.96
N ASN A 280 11.76 -0.64 8.03
CA ASN A 280 11.38 -2.02 8.34
C ASN A 280 9.94 -2.33 7.94
N ASN A 281 9.00 -1.53 8.45
CA ASN A 281 7.57 -1.76 8.39
C ASN A 281 6.85 -0.77 7.47
N PHE A 282 7.43 0.41 7.31
CA PHE A 282 7.01 1.39 6.31
C PHE A 282 8.21 2.13 5.72
N SER A 283 7.97 2.83 4.61
CA SER A 283 8.91 3.84 4.09
C SER A 283 8.15 5.05 3.57
N ILE A 284 8.79 6.20 3.58
CA ILE A 284 8.23 7.44 3.04
C ILE A 284 8.88 7.70 1.68
N GLU A 285 8.05 7.86 0.64
CA GLU A 285 8.52 8.24 -0.68
C GLU A 285 7.96 9.59 -1.10
N ARG A 286 8.85 10.46 -1.57
CA ARG A 286 8.52 11.75 -2.18
C ARG A 286 8.75 11.63 -3.68
N ASP A 287 7.67 11.44 -4.43
CA ASP A 287 7.77 11.19 -5.87
C ASP A 287 7.62 12.49 -6.66
N VAL A 288 8.72 12.92 -7.28
CA VAL A 288 8.77 14.11 -8.16
C VAL A 288 7.83 13.94 -9.36
N LYS A 289 7.60 12.71 -9.86
CA LYS A 289 6.67 12.44 -10.97
C LYS A 289 5.20 12.58 -10.56
N ASN A 290 4.89 12.38 -9.29
CA ASN A 290 3.54 12.58 -8.73
C ASN A 290 3.36 13.99 -8.17
N GLN A 291 3.95 15.01 -8.82
CA GLN A 291 3.85 16.41 -8.39
C GLN A 291 4.41 16.66 -6.97
N GLY A 292 5.34 15.83 -6.50
CA GLY A 292 5.93 15.95 -5.16
C GLY A 292 5.04 15.40 -4.04
N LYS A 293 3.98 14.66 -4.36
CA LYS A 293 3.12 14.02 -3.36
C LYS A 293 3.90 13.01 -2.53
N THR A 294 3.77 13.13 -1.21
CA THR A 294 4.41 12.21 -0.26
C THR A 294 3.46 11.03 -0.02
N THR A 295 4.01 9.82 -0.14
CA THR A 295 3.26 8.57 0.04
C THR A 295 3.91 7.74 1.14
N ILE A 296 3.09 7.19 2.02
CA ILE A 296 3.52 6.25 3.06
C ILE A 296 3.39 4.86 2.44
N LYS A 297 4.46 4.06 2.39
CA LYS A 297 4.44 2.70 1.86
C LYS A 297 4.53 1.68 2.97
N ILE A 298 3.39 1.15 3.39
CA ILE A 298 3.26 0.25 4.53
C ILE A 298 3.37 -1.19 4.03
N ASN A 299 4.14 -2.06 4.70
CA ASN A 299 4.16 -3.47 4.37
C ASN A 299 2.77 -4.08 4.57
N VAL A 300 2.22 -4.69 3.52
CA VAL A 300 0.86 -5.24 3.53
C VAL A 300 0.69 -6.37 4.55
N GLN A 301 1.78 -7.06 4.91
CA GLN A 301 1.79 -8.14 5.90
C GLN A 301 1.55 -7.66 7.34
N ILE A 302 1.68 -6.35 7.60
CA ILE A 302 1.31 -5.75 8.90
C ILE A 302 -0.22 -5.71 9.04
N GLY A 303 -0.92 -5.57 7.92
CA GLY A 303 -2.37 -5.65 7.85
C GLY A 303 -2.90 -7.07 8.10
N LYS A 304 -4.21 -7.19 8.19
CA LYS A 304 -4.91 -8.46 8.42
C LYS A 304 -5.48 -8.97 7.11
N GLU A 305 -5.21 -10.24 6.79
CA GLU A 305 -5.76 -10.90 5.61
C GLU A 305 -7.27 -11.14 5.83
N VAL A 306 -8.11 -10.23 5.34
CA VAL A 306 -9.58 -10.32 5.48
C VAL A 306 -10.22 -11.11 4.35
N ILE A 307 -9.56 -11.20 3.20
CA ILE A 307 -9.99 -12.04 2.07
C ILE A 307 -8.80 -12.90 1.68
N GLY A 308 -8.81 -14.17 2.08
CA GLY A 308 -7.71 -15.11 1.81
C GLY A 308 -7.74 -15.72 0.41
N LYS A 309 -8.84 -15.52 -0.33
CA LYS A 309 -8.98 -15.98 -1.72
C LYS A 309 -9.86 -15.02 -2.51
N ILE A 310 -9.46 -14.72 -3.74
CA ILE A 310 -10.26 -14.04 -4.74
C ILE A 310 -10.27 -14.88 -6.02
N ASP A 311 -11.45 -15.22 -6.52
CA ASP A 311 -11.60 -15.80 -7.85
C ASP A 311 -11.36 -14.71 -8.89
N MET A 312 -10.51 -15.01 -9.88
CA MET A 312 -10.13 -14.07 -10.93
C MET A 312 -11.35 -13.58 -11.73
N PRO A 313 -11.41 -12.29 -12.07
CA PRO A 313 -12.41 -11.79 -13.01
C PRO A 313 -12.07 -12.18 -14.45
N GLU A 314 -13.08 -12.14 -15.32
CA GLU A 314 -12.83 -12.01 -16.74
C GLU A 314 -12.36 -10.59 -17.04
N HIS A 315 -11.50 -10.43 -18.05
CA HIS A 315 -11.07 -9.12 -18.52
C HIS A 315 -11.37 -8.96 -20.00
N LYS A 316 -11.81 -7.76 -20.38
CA LYS A 316 -12.19 -7.43 -21.75
C LYS A 316 -11.54 -6.11 -22.16
N SER A 317 -11.21 -5.99 -23.45
CA SER A 317 -10.78 -4.71 -24.01
C SER A 317 -12.00 -3.84 -24.28
N ALA A 318 -11.96 -2.61 -23.79
CA ALA A 318 -12.96 -1.58 -24.03
C ALA A 318 -12.34 -0.41 -24.79
N ARG A 319 -13.19 0.38 -25.44
CA ARG A 319 -12.80 1.60 -26.14
C ARG A 319 -13.64 2.78 -25.67
N LYS A 320 -13.02 3.95 -25.58
CA LYS A 320 -13.68 5.24 -25.34
C LYS A 320 -13.25 6.22 -26.42
N GLU A 321 -14.22 6.84 -27.08
CA GLU A 321 -13.97 7.93 -28.01
C GLU A 321 -14.01 9.25 -27.24
N LEU A 322 -12.95 10.04 -27.39
CA LEU A 322 -12.83 11.40 -26.87
C LEU A 322 -13.01 12.41 -28.02
N ASP A 323 -13.00 13.69 -27.67
CA ASP A 323 -13.02 14.80 -28.60
C ASP A 323 -12.09 14.63 -29.81
N ARG A 324 -12.55 15.15 -30.96
CA ARG A 324 -11.84 15.12 -32.25
C ARG A 324 -11.53 13.71 -32.76
N GLY A 325 -12.33 12.71 -32.36
CA GLY A 325 -12.23 11.33 -32.84
C GLY A 325 -11.06 10.54 -32.26
N ARG A 326 -10.51 10.98 -31.13
CA ARG A 326 -9.40 10.29 -30.47
C ARG A 326 -9.93 9.06 -29.74
N LEU A 327 -9.36 7.89 -30.02
CA LEU A 327 -9.72 6.65 -29.32
C LEU A 327 -8.75 6.33 -28.17
N LEU A 328 -9.30 5.95 -27.03
CA LEU A 328 -8.61 5.30 -25.93
C LEU A 328 -9.06 3.84 -25.85
N PHE A 329 -8.10 2.93 -25.66
CA PHE A 329 -8.35 1.52 -25.39
C PHE A 329 -7.90 1.21 -23.96
N TYR A 330 -8.71 0.49 -23.19
CA TYR A 330 -8.46 0.17 -21.78
C TYR A 330 -9.06 -1.19 -21.43
N VAL A 331 -8.72 -1.73 -20.26
CA VAL A 331 -9.21 -3.03 -19.81
C VAL A 331 -10.31 -2.85 -18.76
N THR A 332 -11.40 -3.59 -18.89
CA THR A 332 -12.48 -3.70 -17.90
C THR A 332 -12.47 -5.08 -17.26
N PHE A 333 -13.02 -5.18 -16.06
CA PHE A 333 -13.05 -6.43 -15.26
C PHE A 333 -14.49 -6.80 -14.93
N GLU A 334 -14.86 -8.06 -15.15
CA GLU A 334 -16.21 -8.56 -14.90
C GLU A 334 -16.17 -9.85 -14.08
N GLY A 335 -17.05 -9.95 -13.07
CA GLY A 335 -17.11 -11.11 -12.19
C GLY A 335 -16.01 -11.14 -11.14
N GLY A 336 -15.57 -12.35 -10.81
CA GLY A 336 -14.73 -12.63 -9.65
C GLY A 336 -15.52 -12.71 -8.34
N LYS A 337 -14.90 -13.28 -7.32
CA LYS A 337 -15.52 -13.49 -6.00
C LYS A 337 -14.48 -13.45 -4.89
N GLY A 338 -14.68 -12.60 -3.89
CA GLY A 338 -13.89 -12.58 -2.67
C GLY A 338 -14.50 -13.48 -1.60
N TYR A 339 -13.66 -14.24 -0.91
CA TYR A 339 -14.05 -15.10 0.21
C TYR A 339 -13.59 -14.45 1.52
N LEU A 340 -14.51 -13.74 2.18
CA LEU A 340 -14.23 -13.03 3.43
C LEU A 340 -14.02 -14.01 4.59
N ASP A 341 -12.95 -13.80 5.36
CA ASP A 341 -12.79 -14.44 6.66
C ASP A 341 -13.59 -13.66 7.71
N ASN A 342 -14.76 -14.19 8.07
CA ASN A 342 -15.66 -13.54 9.01
C ASN A 342 -15.06 -13.40 10.42
N GLN A 343 -14.18 -14.32 10.85
CA GLN A 343 -13.57 -14.22 12.18
C GLN A 343 -12.59 -13.05 12.25
N ILE A 344 -11.74 -12.91 11.22
CA ILE A 344 -10.80 -11.80 11.10
C ILE A 344 -11.57 -10.49 10.92
N PHE A 345 -12.59 -10.46 10.06
CA PHE A 345 -13.41 -9.27 9.86
C PHE A 345 -14.08 -8.77 11.14
N LEU A 346 -14.71 -9.67 11.91
CA LEU A 346 -15.33 -9.30 13.19
C LEU A 346 -14.29 -8.83 14.23
N ARG A 347 -13.14 -9.50 14.32
CA ARG A 347 -12.10 -9.13 15.30
C ARG A 347 -11.43 -7.81 14.95
N ASP A 348 -10.97 -7.67 13.71
CA ASP A 348 -10.01 -6.62 13.31
C ASP A 348 -10.67 -5.42 12.61
N VAL A 349 -11.96 -5.49 12.27
CA VAL A 349 -12.69 -4.36 11.66
C VAL A 349 -13.83 -3.92 12.57
N ILE A 350 -14.71 -4.83 12.95
CA ILE A 350 -15.90 -4.49 13.75
C ILE A 350 -15.53 -4.17 15.20
N ASN A 351 -14.73 -5.04 15.83
CA ASN A 351 -14.37 -4.94 17.25
C ASN A 351 -13.02 -4.24 17.50
N ALA A 352 -12.44 -3.63 16.45
CA ALA A 352 -11.12 -3.01 16.46
C ALA A 352 -10.92 -1.91 17.51
#